data_AF-A0A445N2R9-F1
#
_entry.id   AF-A0A445N2R9-F1
#
_cell.length_a   1.000
_cell.length_b   1.000
_cell.length_c   1.000
_cell.angle_alpha   90.00
_cell.angle_beta   90.00
_cell.angle_gamma   90.00
#
_symmetry.space_group_name_H-M   'P 1'
#
loop_
_entity.id
_entity.type
_entity.pdbx_description
1 polymer ?
#
loop_
_entity_poly.entity_id
_entity_poly.type
_entity_poly.pdbx_seq_one_letter_code
_entity_poly.pdbx_strand_id
1 'polypeptide(L)'
;MESDNICSKADRAIQIKIPQRILVFQQNGSAESKIAGIREFGQGLFDIEVISIDEPLPGLIEDSRAYLPKDFSADVVLDFLRHPDLSLDLARLCHKKNIPIVASGKKHTDKWAFKPPT
;
A
#
# COMPACT_ATOMS: atom_id res chain seq x y z
N MET A 1 -6.29 -39.36 -45.06
CA MET A 1 -6.23 -37.92 -45.37
C MET A 1 -6.68 -37.22 -44.10
N GLU A 2 -5.83 -37.08 -43.08
CA GLU A 2 -4.56 -36.33 -43.12
C GLU A 2 -4.80 -34.97 -43.79
N SER A 3 -4.63 -33.84 -43.10
CA SER A 3 -3.45 -33.53 -42.28
C SER A 3 -3.73 -32.49 -41.21
N ASP A 4 -2.91 -32.57 -40.17
CA ASP A 4 -2.65 -31.61 -39.12
C ASP A 4 -2.64 -30.14 -39.55
N ASN A 5 -3.10 -29.24 -38.68
CA ASN A 5 -2.33 -28.02 -38.47
C ASN A 5 -2.29 -27.61 -36.99
N ILE A 6 -1.11 -27.86 -36.44
CA ILE A 6 -0.59 -27.50 -35.13
C ILE A 6 -0.57 -25.97 -35.04
N CYS A 7 -1.56 -25.37 -34.36
CA CYS A 7 -1.37 -24.03 -33.81
C CYS A 7 -0.64 -24.18 -32.47
N SER A 8 0.68 -24.35 -32.59
CA SER A 8 1.72 -23.74 -31.76
C SER A 8 1.40 -23.54 -30.26
N LYS A 9 1.99 -24.40 -29.42
CA LYS A 9 2.18 -24.18 -27.97
C LYS A 9 3.17 -23.03 -27.65
N ALA A 10 3.51 -22.16 -28.62
CA ALA A 10 4.49 -21.09 -28.46
C ALA A 10 3.90 -19.69 -28.24
N ASP A 11 2.57 -19.54 -28.19
CA ASP A 11 1.88 -18.27 -27.91
C ASP A 11 1.35 -18.17 -26.46
N ARG A 12 2.02 -18.80 -25.48
CA ARG A 12 1.90 -18.33 -24.09
C ARG A 12 2.74 -17.07 -23.99
N ALA A 13 2.15 -15.97 -24.44
CA ALA A 13 2.64 -14.62 -24.25
C ALA A 13 3.27 -14.51 -22.87
N ILE A 14 4.53 -14.07 -22.81
CA ILE A 14 5.17 -13.63 -21.58
C ILE A 14 4.25 -12.56 -21.01
N GLN A 15 3.39 -12.96 -20.06
CA GLN A 15 2.49 -12.03 -19.40
C GLN A 15 3.40 -11.17 -18.53
N ILE A 16 3.78 -9.99 -19.05
CA ILE A 16 4.57 -9.02 -18.30
C ILE A 16 3.72 -8.63 -17.10
N LYS A 17 4.02 -9.24 -15.96
CA LYS A 17 3.33 -8.98 -14.71
C LYS A 17 3.92 -7.69 -14.17
N ILE A 18 3.22 -6.59 -14.43
CA ILE A 18 3.57 -5.28 -13.88
C ILE A 18 3.55 -5.41 -12.35
N PRO A 19 4.63 -5.04 -11.64
CA PRO A 19 4.64 -5.08 -10.19
C PRO A 19 3.51 -4.24 -9.61
N GLN A 20 2.83 -4.76 -8.59
CA GLN A 20 1.82 -4.01 -7.87
C GLN A 20 2.50 -2.91 -7.04
N ARG A 21 2.00 -1.67 -7.13
CA ARG A 21 2.53 -0.52 -6.42
C ARG A 21 1.94 -0.43 -5.01
N ILE A 22 2.80 -0.61 -4.01
CA ILE A 22 2.47 -0.47 -2.59
C ILE A 22 3.09 0.83 -2.09
N LEU A 23 2.26 1.72 -1.55
CA LEU A 23 2.73 2.92 -0.87
C LEU A 23 2.62 2.74 0.65
N VAL A 24 3.73 2.91 1.36
CA VAL A 24 3.80 2.72 2.81
C VAL A 24 3.98 4.07 3.49
N PHE A 25 3.06 4.40 4.40
CA PHE A 25 3.22 5.52 5.32
C PHE A 25 3.72 5.01 6.67
N GLN A 26 4.83 5.54 7.17
CA GLN A 26 5.42 5.10 8.43
C GLN A 26 5.91 6.25 9.31
N GLN A 27 6.23 5.92 10.56
CA GLN A 27 6.95 6.81 11.47
C GLN A 27 8.06 6.03 12.16
N ASN A 28 9.27 6.58 12.13
CA ASN A 28 10.48 6.06 12.75
C ASN A 28 10.75 4.58 12.38
N GLY A 29 10.64 4.26 11.10
CA GLY A 29 10.90 2.90 10.60
C GLY A 29 9.89 1.84 11.07
N SER A 30 8.68 2.24 11.47
CA SER A 30 7.68 1.31 12.02
C SER A 30 7.27 0.17 11.08
N ALA A 31 7.52 0.30 9.77
CA ALA A 31 7.17 -0.71 8.77
C ALA A 31 8.37 -1.54 8.28
N GLU A 32 9.61 -1.23 8.69
CA GLU A 32 10.82 -1.80 8.08
C GLU A 32 10.86 -3.33 8.07
N SER A 33 10.48 -3.98 9.18
CA SER A 33 10.44 -5.44 9.26
C SER A 33 9.46 -6.07 8.27
N LYS A 34 8.32 -5.41 8.02
CA LYS A 34 7.33 -5.86 7.04
C LYS A 34 7.76 -5.55 5.61
N ILE A 35 8.37 -4.39 5.37
CA ILE A 35 8.94 -4.04 4.07
C ILE A 35 10.03 -5.04 3.68
N ALA A 36 10.92 -5.37 4.62
CA ALA A 36 11.96 -6.39 4.42
C ALA A 36 11.36 -7.74 4.03
N GLY A 37 10.32 -8.20 4.76
CA GLY A 37 9.61 -9.43 4.43
C GLY A 37 8.95 -9.40 3.05
N ILE A 38 8.27 -8.31 2.67
CA ILE A 38 7.67 -8.20 1.32
C ILE A 38 8.76 -8.22 0.25
N ARG A 39 9.90 -7.57 0.47
CA ARG A 39 11.02 -7.58 -0.49
C ARG A 39 11.65 -8.97 -0.63
N GLU A 40 11.86 -9.67 0.49
CA GLU A 40 12.45 -11.01 0.53
C GLU A 40 11.53 -12.06 -0.11
N PHE A 41 10.25 -12.08 0.27
CA PHE A 41 9.30 -13.12 -0.13
C PHE A 41 8.42 -12.74 -1.33
N GLY A 42 8.42 -11.48 -1.75
CA GLY A 42 7.54 -10.95 -2.80
C GLY A 42 7.97 -11.25 -4.23
N GLN A 43 9.18 -11.80 -4.45
CA GLN A 43 9.65 -12.28 -5.76
C GLN A 43 9.52 -11.25 -6.91
N GLY A 44 9.75 -9.95 -6.61
CA GLY A 44 9.65 -8.87 -7.60
C GLY A 44 8.23 -8.54 -8.06
N LEU A 45 7.20 -9.07 -7.39
CA LEU A 45 5.80 -8.80 -7.70
C LEU A 45 5.29 -7.46 -7.18
N PHE A 46 6.06 -6.79 -6.32
CA PHE A 46 5.67 -5.56 -5.65
C PHE A 46 6.75 -4.50 -5.86
N ASP A 47 6.29 -3.30 -6.20
CA ASP A 47 7.08 -2.07 -6.15
C ASP A 47 6.65 -1.30 -4.90
N ILE A 48 7.60 -0.99 -4.02
CA ILE A 48 7.29 -0.42 -2.69
C ILE A 48 7.95 0.95 -2.55
N GLU A 49 7.11 1.96 -2.42
CA GLU A 49 7.50 3.32 -2.04
C GLU A 49 7.19 3.55 -0.54
N VAL A 50 8.06 4.29 0.14
CA VAL A 50 7.95 4.56 1.57
C VAL A 50 7.99 6.06 1.82
N ILE A 51 6.98 6.56 2.53
CA ILE A 51 6.91 7.93 3.04
C ILE A 51 7.00 7.87 4.57
N SER A 52 8.09 8.41 5.11
CA SER A 52 8.33 8.49 6.55
C SER A 52 8.01 9.89 7.08
N ILE A 53 7.26 9.96 8.18
CA ILE A 53 6.98 11.19 8.93
C ILE A 53 7.67 11.09 10.29
N ASP A 54 8.97 11.42 10.29
CA ASP A 54 9.89 11.20 11.41
C ASP A 54 10.11 12.47 12.25
N GLU A 55 9.49 13.58 11.85
CA GLU A 55 9.56 14.81 12.63
C GLU A 55 8.70 14.74 13.90
N PRO A 56 9.07 15.49 14.96
CA PRO A 56 8.23 15.62 16.14
C PRO A 56 6.85 16.15 15.77
N LEU A 57 5.81 15.40 16.10
CA LEU A 57 4.42 15.80 15.87
C LEU A 57 3.83 16.44 17.13
N PRO A 58 3.00 17.50 16.98
CA PRO A 58 2.22 18.01 18.10
C PRO A 58 1.23 16.95 18.58
N GLY A 59 0.71 17.09 19.81
CA GLY A 59 -0.28 16.14 20.34
C GLY A 59 -1.65 16.17 19.64
N LEU A 60 -1.92 17.24 18.88
CA LEU A 60 -3.12 17.43 18.06
C LEU A 60 -2.67 18.06 16.74
N ILE A 61 -3.15 17.51 15.63
CA ILE A 61 -2.86 18.04 14.29
C ILE A 61 -4.17 18.59 13.71
N GLU A 62 -4.26 19.92 13.63
CA GLU A 62 -5.40 20.58 12.99
C GLU A 62 -5.33 20.54 11.46
N ASP A 63 -4.11 20.54 10.90
CA ASP A 63 -3.88 20.49 9.45
C ASP A 63 -2.88 19.40 9.07
N SER A 64 -3.39 18.24 8.66
CA SER A 64 -2.58 17.10 8.21
C SER A 64 -1.85 17.35 6.88
N ARG A 65 -2.21 18.38 6.11
CA ARG A 65 -1.57 18.70 4.82
C ARG A 65 -0.13 19.17 4.97
N ALA A 66 0.28 19.55 6.17
CA ALA A 66 1.67 19.84 6.48
C ALA A 66 2.55 18.58 6.45
N TYR A 67 1.95 17.40 6.68
CA TYR A 67 2.66 16.13 6.87
C TYR A 67 2.37 15.11 5.77
N LEU A 68 1.14 15.13 5.23
CA LEU A 68 0.72 14.19 4.19
C LEU A 68 0.89 14.83 2.80
N PRO A 69 1.36 14.06 1.81
CA PRO A 69 1.47 14.54 0.43
C PRO A 69 0.09 14.87 -0.13
N LYS A 70 0.02 15.96 -0.90
CA LYS A 70 -1.23 16.41 -1.55
C LYS A 70 -1.72 15.42 -2.60
N ASP A 71 -0.80 14.73 -3.27
CA ASP A 71 -1.12 13.76 -4.30
C ASP A 71 -0.18 12.56 -4.23
N PHE A 72 -0.73 11.38 -4.53
CA PHE A 72 -0.03 10.11 -4.60
C PHE A 72 -0.88 9.11 -5.38
N SER A 73 -0.24 8.11 -5.98
CA SER A 73 -0.90 7.01 -6.68
C SER A 73 -0.30 5.69 -6.23
N ALA A 74 -1.14 4.73 -5.88
CA ALA A 74 -0.73 3.38 -5.53
C ALA A 74 -1.90 2.43 -5.77
N ASP A 75 -1.61 1.13 -5.90
CA ASP A 75 -2.64 0.10 -5.98
C ASP A 75 -3.16 -0.26 -4.58
N VAL A 76 -2.31 -0.11 -3.55
CA VAL A 76 -2.67 -0.27 -2.15
C VAL A 76 -1.79 0.61 -1.26
N VAL A 77 -2.37 1.14 -0.18
CA VAL A 77 -1.65 1.86 0.86
C VAL A 77 -1.55 1.02 2.13
N LEU A 78 -0.36 0.98 2.73
CA LEU A 78 -0.17 0.42 4.07
C LEU A 78 0.06 1.56 5.07
N ASP A 79 -0.79 1.64 6.10
CA ASP A 79 -0.70 2.64 7.15
C ASP A 79 -0.04 2.06 8.40
N PHE A 80 1.17 2.56 8.68
CA PHE A 80 1.97 2.34 9.89
C PHE A 80 2.24 3.63 10.66
N LEU A 81 1.48 4.70 10.39
CA LEU A 81 1.54 5.92 11.16
C LEU A 81 1.14 5.62 12.60
N ARG A 82 1.68 6.33 13.58
CA ARG A 82 1.27 6.19 14.99
C ARG A 82 0.25 7.26 15.37
N HIS A 83 0.43 8.48 14.87
CA HIS A 83 -0.46 9.60 15.15
C HIS A 83 -1.89 9.30 14.65
N PRO A 84 -2.92 9.42 15.52
CA PRO A 84 -4.30 9.10 15.15
C PRO A 84 -4.83 10.03 14.06
N ASP A 85 -4.58 11.34 14.16
CA ASP A 85 -5.09 12.32 13.19
C ASP A 85 -4.56 12.09 11.77
N LEU A 86 -3.24 11.90 11.62
CA LEU A 86 -2.64 11.64 10.30
C LEU A 86 -3.16 10.34 9.68
N SER A 87 -3.34 9.31 10.50
CA SER A 87 -3.83 8.01 10.05
C SER A 87 -5.30 8.06 9.62
N LEU A 88 -6.13 8.82 10.34
CA LEU A 88 -7.51 9.09 9.95
C LEU A 88 -7.58 9.89 8.64
N ASP A 89 -6.78 10.94 8.51
CA ASP A 89 -6.77 11.78 7.32
C ASP A 89 -6.18 11.06 6.10
N LEU A 90 -5.17 10.20 6.30
CA LEU A 90 -4.67 9.30 5.26
C LEU A 90 -5.77 8.36 4.76
N ALA A 91 -6.56 7.76 5.66
CA ALA A 91 -7.68 6.91 5.28
C ALA A 91 -8.73 7.68 4.45
N ARG A 92 -9.02 8.94 4.83
CA ARG A 92 -9.92 9.83 4.07
C ARG A 92 -9.36 10.19 2.69
N LEU A 93 -8.06 10.45 2.58
CA LEU A 93 -7.40 10.71 1.30
C LEU A 93 -7.46 9.48 0.39
N CYS A 94 -7.18 8.29 0.93
CA CYS A 94 -7.28 7.02 0.20
C CYS A 94 -8.72 6.77 -0.28
N HIS A 95 -9.72 7.02 0.56
CA HIS A 95 -11.13 6.91 0.17
C HIS A 95 -11.48 7.86 -0.99
N LYS A 96 -11.09 9.14 -0.91
CA LYS A 96 -11.32 10.12 -1.99
C LYS A 96 -10.65 9.72 -3.31
N LYS A 97 -9.50 9.04 -3.24
CA LYS A 97 -8.75 8.57 -4.40
C LYS A 97 -9.15 7.17 -4.87
N ASN A 98 -10.09 6.52 -4.18
CA ASN A 98 -10.49 5.13 -4.42
C ASN A 98 -9.30 4.14 -4.35
N ILE A 99 -8.37 4.38 -3.42
CA ILE A 99 -7.21 3.51 -3.15
C ILE A 99 -7.51 2.68 -1.90
N PRO A 100 -7.38 1.35 -1.93
CA PRO A 100 -7.56 0.52 -0.75
C PRO A 100 -6.42 0.77 0.25
N ILE A 101 -6.78 0.77 1.54
CA ILE A 101 -5.85 1.03 2.65
C ILE A 101 -5.90 -0.09 3.67
N VAL A 102 -4.72 -0.55 4.11
CA VAL A 102 -4.55 -1.53 5.19
C VAL A 102 -3.89 -0.85 6.38
N ALA A 103 -4.68 -0.58 7.43
CA ALA A 103 -4.22 0.06 8.65
C ALA A 103 -3.85 -0.98 9.71
N SER A 104 -2.57 -1.39 9.72
CA SER A 104 -2.09 -2.49 10.56
C SER A 104 -2.09 -2.11 12.05
N GLY A 105 -2.76 -2.91 12.89
CA GLY A 105 -2.72 -2.75 14.36
C GLY A 105 -3.53 -1.56 14.90
N LYS A 106 -4.24 -0.87 14.02
CA LYS A 106 -5.06 0.30 14.36
C LYS A 106 -6.50 -0.13 14.66
N LYS A 107 -7.02 0.27 15.82
CA LYS A 107 -8.45 0.13 16.15
C LYS A 107 -9.24 1.32 15.57
N HIS A 108 -9.18 1.55 14.26
CA HIS A 108 -10.06 2.55 13.65
C HIS A 108 -11.52 2.12 13.83
N THR A 109 -12.38 3.03 14.26
CA THR A 109 -13.84 2.83 14.29
C THR A 109 -14.49 3.02 12.92
N ASP A 110 -13.71 3.46 11.91
CA ASP A 110 -14.17 3.63 10.54
C ASP A 110 -14.45 2.30 9.85
N LYS A 111 -15.64 2.22 9.22
CA LYS A 111 -16.16 1.02 8.55
C LYS A 111 -15.38 0.62 7.29
N TRP A 112 -14.50 1.49 6.79
CA TRP A 112 -13.75 1.27 5.55
C TRP A 112 -12.41 0.54 5.76
N ALA A 113 -11.91 0.50 6.98
CA ALA A 113 -10.67 -0.21 7.29
C ALA A 113 -10.95 -1.71 7.43
N PHE A 114 -10.39 -2.53 6.53
CA PHE A 114 -10.48 -3.98 6.64
C PHE A 114 -9.67 -4.47 7.86
N LYS A 115 -10.31 -5.25 8.73
CA LYS A 115 -9.68 -5.88 9.89
C LYS A 115 -9.76 -7.39 9.75
N PRO A 116 -8.69 -8.14 10.03
CA PRO A 116 -8.80 -9.58 10.22
C PRO A 116 -9.80 -9.89 11.35
N PRO A 117 -10.65 -10.91 11.22
CA PRO A 117 -11.52 -11.35 12.32
C PRO A 117 -10.66 -11.77 13.52
N THR A 118 -11.11 -11.41 14.72
CA THR A 118 -10.48 -11.76 16.01
C THR A 118 -11.17 -12.97 16.63
#